data_AF-A0A6C1E060-F1
#
_entry.id   AF-A0A6C1E060-F1
#
_cell.length_a   1.000
_cell.length_b   1.000
_cell.length_c   1.000
_cell.angle_alpha   90.00
_cell.angle_beta   90.00
_cell.angle_gamma   90.00
#
_symmetry.space_group_name_H-M   'P 1'
#
loop_
_entity.id
_entity.type
_entity.pdbx_description
1 polymer ?
#
loop_
_entity_poly.entity_id
_entity_poly.type
_entity_poly.pdbx_seq_one_letter_code
_entity_poly.pdbx_strand_id
1 'polypeptide(L)'
;MGSGDLNLLKSWNPKLMKNRKKVWETEQDLITEQQKLNTRLKEIEKERELNELLNESSKDKPETLKNDLALKKSGLEWMYQDAKLSDEKEDYLLGKKKLDSSILNQPATPPVRAATTISASGAATSVSSQKKNLR
;
A
#
# COMPACT_ATOMS: atom_id res chain seq x y z
N MET A 1 -59.32 -18.15 -13.26
CA MET A 1 -58.11 -18.83 -12.72
C MET A 1 -57.01 -17.80 -12.47
N GLY A 2 -57.18 -16.92 -11.48
CA GLY A 2 -56.18 -15.91 -11.13
C GLY A 2 -55.86 -15.99 -9.65
N SER A 3 -55.17 -17.06 -9.23
CA SER A 3 -54.79 -17.27 -7.83
C SER A 3 -53.27 -17.16 -7.70
N GLY A 4 -52.76 -15.94 -7.78
CA GLY A 4 -51.39 -15.59 -7.41
C GLY A 4 -51.41 -14.63 -6.23
N ASP A 5 -50.43 -14.73 -5.32
CA ASP A 5 -50.32 -13.83 -4.18
C ASP A 5 -50.21 -12.37 -4.65
N LEU A 6 -51.26 -11.59 -4.35
CA LEU A 6 -51.38 -10.17 -4.73
C LEU A 6 -50.18 -9.34 -4.28
N ASN A 7 -49.53 -9.75 -3.19
CA ASN A 7 -48.38 -9.04 -2.65
C ASN A 7 -47.15 -9.12 -3.57
N LEU A 8 -47.04 -10.12 -4.45
CA LEU A 8 -45.93 -10.19 -5.40
C LEU A 8 -46.01 -9.13 -6.51
N LEU A 9 -47.19 -8.52 -6.70
CA LEU A 9 -47.36 -7.39 -7.60
C LEU A 9 -47.03 -6.04 -6.93
N LYS A 10 -46.74 -6.03 -5.62
CA LYS A 10 -46.42 -4.82 -4.87
C LYS A 10 -44.92 -4.59 -4.82
N SER A 11 -44.50 -3.38 -5.16
CA SER A 11 -43.08 -2.98 -5.23
C SER A 11 -42.38 -2.94 -3.87
N TRP A 12 -43.13 -2.79 -2.78
CA TRP A 12 -42.57 -2.75 -1.41
C TRP A 12 -42.38 -4.15 -0.80
N ASN A 13 -42.87 -5.22 -1.44
CA ASN A 13 -42.77 -6.57 -0.88
C ASN A 13 -41.31 -7.05 -0.85
N PRO A 14 -40.73 -7.38 0.31
CA PRO A 14 -39.33 -7.82 0.40
C PRO A 14 -39.08 -9.17 -0.28
N LYS A 15 -40.13 -10.01 -0.44
CA LYS A 15 -40.02 -11.33 -1.08
C LYS A 15 -39.83 -11.24 -2.59
N LEU A 16 -40.13 -10.09 -3.21
CA LEU A 16 -39.94 -9.86 -4.63
C LEU A 16 -38.46 -10.00 -5.00
N MET A 17 -38.15 -10.76 -6.05
CA MET A 17 -36.77 -11.04 -6.47
C MET A 17 -35.93 -9.77 -6.71
N LYS A 18 -36.56 -8.70 -7.22
CA LYS A 18 -35.91 -7.40 -7.43
C LYS A 18 -35.45 -6.77 -6.11
N ASN A 19 -36.24 -6.88 -5.06
CA ASN A 19 -35.92 -6.30 -3.75
C ASN A 19 -34.90 -7.15 -3.02
N ARG A 20 -35.03 -8.48 -3.09
CA ARG A 20 -34.01 -9.40 -2.56
C ARG A 20 -32.64 -9.14 -3.20
N LYS A 21 -32.61 -8.89 -4.51
CA LYS A 21 -31.37 -8.55 -5.22
C LYS A 21 -30.76 -7.23 -4.70
N LYS A 22 -31.57 -6.19 -4.51
CA LYS A 22 -31.10 -4.91 -3.93
C LYS A 22 -30.52 -5.10 -2.53
N VAL A 23 -31.22 -5.84 -1.68
CA VAL A 23 -30.75 -6.14 -0.31
C VAL A 23 -29.42 -6.90 -0.37
N TRP A 24 -29.33 -7.91 -1.23
CA TRP A 24 -28.09 -8.68 -1.41
C TRP A 24 -26.93 -7.82 -1.91
N GLU A 25 -27.16 -6.92 -2.87
CA GLU A 25 -26.13 -5.99 -3.35
C GLU A 25 -25.64 -5.08 -2.21
N THR A 26 -26.55 -4.52 -1.42
CA THR A 26 -26.17 -3.67 -0.27
C THR A 26 -25.43 -4.45 0.82
N GLU A 27 -25.85 -5.69 1.11
CA GLU A 27 -25.17 -6.56 2.07
C GLU A 27 -23.77 -6.93 1.57
N GLN A 28 -23.64 -7.23 0.28
CA GLN A 28 -22.36 -7.56 -0.33
C GLN A 28 -21.40 -6.37 -0.27
N ASP A 29 -21.86 -5.17 -0.59
CA ASP A 29 -21.04 -3.95 -0.49
C ASP A 29 -20.58 -3.73 0.96
N LEU A 30 -21.49 -3.83 1.94
CA LEU A 30 -21.16 -3.70 3.36
C LEU A 30 -20.15 -4.75 3.83
N ILE A 31 -20.26 -6.00 3.38
CA ILE A 31 -19.29 -7.06 3.68
C ILE A 31 -17.91 -6.68 3.14
N THR A 32 -17.83 -6.15 1.90
CA THR A 32 -16.54 -5.73 1.33
C THR A 32 -15.92 -4.56 2.07
N GLU A 33 -16.73 -3.60 2.51
CA GLU A 33 -16.27 -2.47 3.32
C GLU A 33 -15.77 -2.93 4.69
N GLN A 34 -16.53 -3.79 5.37
CA GLN A 34 -16.12 -4.39 6.65
C GLN A 34 -14.82 -5.18 6.50
N GLN A 35 -14.65 -5.93 5.41
CA GLN A 35 -13.41 -6.66 5.15
C GLN A 35 -12.23 -5.70 4.99
N LYS A 36 -12.37 -4.60 4.24
CA LYS A 36 -11.32 -3.57 4.09
C LYS A 36 -11.00 -2.87 5.42
N LEU A 37 -12.01 -2.63 6.26
CA LEU A 37 -11.80 -2.06 7.59
C LEU A 37 -11.06 -3.05 8.49
N ASN A 38 -11.45 -4.33 8.46
CA ASN A 38 -10.79 -5.37 9.24
C ASN A 38 -9.33 -5.57 8.84
N THR A 39 -8.99 -5.49 7.54
CA THR A 39 -7.58 -5.54 7.12
C THR A 39 -6.80 -4.35 7.66
N ARG A 40 -7.34 -3.13 7.60
CA ARG A 40 -6.69 -1.93 8.16
C ARG A 40 -6.53 -2.00 9.67
N LEU A 41 -7.55 -2.49 10.40
CA LEU A 41 -7.47 -2.66 11.85
C LEU A 41 -6.37 -3.64 12.23
N LYS A 42 -6.24 -4.75 11.49
CA LYS A 42 -5.14 -5.71 11.67
C LYS A 42 -3.77 -5.11 11.36
N GLU A 43 -3.66 -4.24 10.36
CA GLU A 43 -2.41 -3.52 10.06
C GLU A 43 -2.03 -2.58 11.22
N ILE A 44 -2.98 -1.80 11.72
CA ILE A 44 -2.76 -0.91 12.88
C ILE A 44 -2.37 -1.69 14.13
N GLU A 45 -3.01 -2.83 14.38
CA GLU A 45 -2.69 -3.69 15.53
C GLU A 45 -1.27 -4.24 15.45
N LYS A 46 -0.84 -4.71 14.26
CA LYS A 46 0.55 -5.14 14.03
C LYS A 46 1.55 -3.99 14.20
N GLU A 47 1.22 -2.79 13.70
CA GLU A 47 2.06 -1.61 13.90
C GLU A 47 2.20 -1.24 15.38
N ARG A 48 1.11 -1.37 16.15
CA ARG A 48 1.11 -1.15 17.60
C ARG A 48 1.97 -2.19 18.32
N GLU A 49 1.80 -3.47 18.02
CA GLU A 49 2.59 -4.56 18.61
C GLU A 49 4.08 -4.38 18.32
N LEU A 50 4.44 -4.07 17.06
CA LEU A 50 5.82 -3.80 16.67
C LEU A 50 6.39 -2.59 17.41
N ASN A 51 5.62 -1.51 17.52
CA ASN A 51 6.03 -0.30 18.23
C ASN A 51 6.19 -0.55 19.74
N GLU A 52 5.32 -1.36 20.34
CA GLU A 52 5.43 -1.77 21.75
C GLU A 52 6.72 -2.56 21.99
N LEU A 53 6.96 -3.62 21.23
CA LEU A 53 8.20 -4.40 21.28
C LEU A 53 9.44 -3.52 21.08
N LEU A 54 9.35 -2.56 20.15
CA LEU A 54 10.42 -1.63 19.86
C LEU A 54 10.70 -0.71 21.05
N ASN A 55 9.65 -0.13 21.65
CA ASN A 55 9.75 0.73 22.81
C ASN A 55 10.35 -0.04 24.00
N GLU A 56 9.90 -1.27 24.26
CA GLU A 56 10.45 -2.15 25.30
C GLU A 56 11.94 -2.42 25.07
N SER A 57 12.32 -2.83 23.86
CA SER A 57 13.73 -3.09 23.50
C SER A 57 14.64 -1.86 23.58
N SER A 58 14.06 -0.65 23.56
CA SER A 58 14.81 0.62 23.55
C SER A 58 15.06 1.20 24.93
N LYS A 59 14.27 0.82 25.94
CA LYS A 59 14.43 1.27 27.33
C LYS A 59 15.83 0.96 27.86
N ASP A 60 16.38 -0.19 27.48
CA ASP A 60 17.67 -0.71 27.99
C ASP A 60 18.88 -0.28 27.14
N LYS A 61 18.68 0.44 26.02
CA LYS A 61 19.75 0.81 25.07
C LYS A 61 20.36 2.19 25.38
N PRO A 62 21.62 2.44 24.99
CA PRO A 62 22.26 3.76 25.12
C PRO A 62 21.57 4.82 24.24
N GLU A 63 21.68 6.09 24.65
CA GLU A 63 21.03 7.27 24.02
C GLU A 63 21.29 7.41 22.51
N THR A 64 22.47 7.01 22.03
CA THR A 64 22.81 7.07 20.60
C THR A 64 21.91 6.17 19.74
N LEU A 65 21.57 4.98 20.25
CA LEU A 65 20.67 4.05 19.55
C LEU A 65 19.20 4.47 19.68
N LYS A 66 18.84 5.23 20.72
CA LYS A 66 17.49 5.78 20.88
C LYS A 66 17.20 6.85 19.82
N ASN A 67 18.18 7.69 19.49
CA ASN A 67 18.05 8.70 18.43
C ASN A 67 17.81 8.04 17.06
N ASP A 68 18.63 7.06 16.68
CA ASP A 68 18.43 6.30 15.43
C ASP A 68 17.05 5.61 15.39
N LEU A 69 16.54 5.14 16.53
CA LEU A 69 15.23 4.52 16.62
C LEU A 69 14.05 5.49 16.51
N ALA A 70 14.20 6.69 17.08
CA ALA A 70 13.23 7.77 16.96
C ALA A 70 13.10 8.25 15.51
N LEU A 71 14.20 8.28 14.76
CA LEU A 71 14.21 8.58 13.32
C LEU A 71 13.46 7.50 12.53
N LYS A 72 13.62 6.21 12.88
CA LYS A 72 12.86 5.10 12.29
C LYS A 72 11.37 5.18 12.59
N LYS A 73 10.99 5.51 13.82
CA LYS A 73 9.58 5.63 14.24
C LYS A 73 8.86 6.80 13.58
N SER A 74 9.55 7.91 13.37
CA SER A 74 9.00 9.07 12.67
C SER A 74 8.96 8.90 11.15
N GLY A 75 9.60 7.84 10.61
CA GLY A 75 9.73 7.60 9.18
C GLY A 75 10.71 8.57 8.51
N LEU A 76 11.50 9.33 9.28
CA LEU A 76 12.50 10.27 8.79
C LEU A 76 13.87 9.59 8.56
N GLU A 77 13.98 8.29 8.81
CA GLU A 77 15.19 7.51 8.58
C GLU A 77 15.76 7.72 7.17
N TRP A 78 14.92 7.63 6.13
CA TRP A 78 15.38 7.81 4.74
C TRP A 78 15.98 9.18 4.47
N MET A 79 15.53 10.22 5.18
CA MET A 79 16.01 11.60 5.03
C MET A 79 17.35 11.81 5.76
N TYR A 80 17.51 11.24 6.96
CA TYR A 80 18.72 11.40 7.76
C TYR A 80 19.80 10.35 7.45
N GLN A 81 19.45 9.27 6.74
CA GLN A 81 20.41 8.29 6.25
C GLN A 81 21.43 8.90 5.28
N ASP A 82 20.98 9.83 4.41
CA ASP A 82 21.84 10.55 3.48
C ASP A 82 22.78 11.55 4.18
N ALA A 83 22.33 12.15 5.28
CA ALA A 83 23.17 13.04 6.09
C ALA A 83 24.30 12.29 6.82
N LYS A 84 24.11 11.00 7.15
CA LYS A 84 25.20 10.14 7.63
C LYS A 84 26.23 9.85 6.53
N LEU A 85 25.78 9.76 5.28
CA LEU A 85 26.65 9.53 4.13
C LEU A 85 27.33 10.81 3.62
N SER A 86 26.80 12.00 3.94
CA SER A 86 27.43 13.27 3.57
C SER A 86 28.77 13.46 4.26
N ASP A 87 28.92 13.04 5.51
CA ASP A 87 30.21 13.10 6.22
C ASP A 87 31.28 12.27 5.50
N GLU A 88 30.93 11.05 5.07
CA GLU A 88 31.85 10.21 4.30
C GLU A 88 32.14 10.82 2.92
N LYS A 89 31.13 11.38 2.25
CA LYS A 89 31.27 12.06 0.96
C LYS A 89 32.17 13.29 1.08
N GLU A 90 32.04 14.07 2.15
CA GLU A 90 32.88 15.22 2.46
C GLU A 90 34.33 14.79 2.70
N ASP A 91 34.57 13.68 3.39
CA ASP A 91 35.90 13.10 3.56
C ASP A 91 36.56 12.68 2.24
N TYR A 92 35.79 12.15 1.29
CA TYR A 92 36.28 11.86 -0.06
C TYR A 92 36.57 13.14 -0.86
N LEU A 93 35.72 14.17 -0.76
CA LEU A 93 35.91 15.46 -1.43
C LEU A 93 37.12 16.25 -0.85
N LEU A 94 37.37 16.10 0.45
CA LEU A 94 38.50 16.70 1.16
C LEU A 94 39.79 15.87 1.05
N GLY A 95 39.75 14.74 0.33
CA GLY A 95 40.90 13.86 0.11
C GLY A 95 41.41 13.15 1.37
N LYS A 96 40.58 13.07 2.43
CA LYS A 96 40.91 12.38 3.68
C LYS A 96 40.80 10.86 3.54
N LYS A 97 39.86 10.37 2.72
CA LYS A 97 39.70 8.95 2.37
C LYS A 97 40.12 8.66 0.93
N LYS A 98 40.83 7.53 0.72
CA LYS A 98 41.24 7.05 -0.61
C LYS A 98 40.04 6.45 -1.34
N LEU A 99 39.94 6.72 -2.64
CA LEU A 99 38.91 6.13 -3.51
C LEU A 99 39.29 4.67 -3.84
N ASP A 100 38.40 3.73 -3.52
CA ASP A 100 38.58 2.33 -3.93
C ASP A 100 38.28 2.16 -5.42
N SER A 101 39.13 1.38 -6.12
CA SER A 101 39.03 1.12 -7.56
C SER A 101 37.72 0.45 -7.99
N SER A 102 37.00 -0.14 -7.04
CA SER A 102 35.67 -0.73 -7.23
C SER A 102 34.58 0.31 -7.53
N ILE A 103 34.71 1.52 -6.97
CA ILE A 103 33.74 2.63 -7.14
C ILE A 103 33.96 3.31 -8.50
N LEU A 104 35.21 3.41 -8.95
CA LEU A 104 35.58 4.04 -10.22
C LEU A 104 35.10 3.24 -11.44
N ASN A 105 35.00 1.91 -11.32
CA ASN A 105 34.60 1.01 -12.40
C ASN A 105 33.09 0.77 -12.49
N GLN A 106 32.28 1.43 -11.65
CA GLN A 106 30.83 1.28 -11.70
C GLN A 106 30.24 2.17 -12.81
N PRO A 107 29.49 1.60 -13.79
CA PRO A 107 28.88 2.41 -14.84
C PRO A 107 27.87 3.38 -14.22
N ALA A 108 27.91 4.64 -14.65
CA ALA A 108 27.06 5.71 -14.12
C ALA A 108 25.58 5.32 -14.19
N THR A 109 24.98 5.00 -13.04
CA THR A 109 23.53 4.85 -12.92
C THR A 109 22.90 6.25 -13.00
N PRO A 110 22.01 6.51 -13.99
CA PRO A 110 21.35 7.81 -14.08
C PRO A 110 20.51 8.07 -12.82
N PRO A 111 20.31 9.34 -12.41
CA PRO A 111 19.50 9.66 -11.25
C PRO A 111 18.07 9.19 -11.50
N VAL A 112 17.65 8.13 -10.81
CA VAL A 112 16.28 7.65 -10.84
C VAL A 112 15.42 8.71 -10.17
N ARG A 113 14.82 9.58 -10.99
CA ARG A 113 13.76 10.49 -10.55
C ARG A 113 12.68 9.61 -9.91
N ALA A 114 12.30 9.93 -8.68
CA ALA A 114 11.23 9.30 -7.93
C ALA A 114 9.99 9.17 -8.82
N ALA A 115 9.73 7.98 -9.33
CA ALA A 115 8.52 7.66 -10.06
C ALA A 115 7.39 7.52 -9.04
N THR A 116 6.63 8.61 -8.85
CA THR A 116 5.28 8.59 -8.32
C THR A 116 4.44 7.64 -9.19
N THR A 117 4.42 6.37 -8.84
CA THR A 117 3.45 5.40 -9.35
C THR A 117 2.20 5.50 -8.49
N ILE A 118 1.34 6.47 -8.83
CA ILE A 118 -0.07 6.37 -8.48
C ILE A 118 -0.62 5.24 -9.35
N SER A 119 -0.67 4.05 -8.78
CA SER A 119 -1.25 2.85 -9.36
C SER A 119 -2.77 2.98 -9.42
N ALA A 120 -3.28 3.74 -10.39
CA ALA A 120 -4.69 3.70 -10.77
C ALA A 120 -4.94 2.43 -11.60
N SER A 121 -5.29 1.34 -10.92
CA SER A 121 -5.84 0.15 -11.55
C SER A 121 -7.28 0.45 -11.98
N GLY A 122 -7.45 0.70 -13.29
CA GLY A 122 -8.74 0.85 -13.94
C GLY A 122 -8.71 0.15 -15.28
N ALA A 123 -9.12 -1.12 -15.29
CA ALA A 123 -9.20 -1.96 -16.47
C ALA A 123 -10.19 -1.40 -17.51
N ALA A 124 -9.72 -1.20 -18.73
CA ALA A 124 -10.57 -1.01 -19.90
C ALA A 124 -10.17 -2.05 -20.97
N THR A 125 -10.88 -3.17 -20.96
CA THR A 125 -10.86 -4.19 -22.01
C THR A 125 -11.43 -3.60 -23.31
N SER A 126 -10.60 -3.47 -24.35
CA SER A 126 -11.07 -3.21 -25.71
C SER A 126 -11.32 -4.53 -26.45
N VAL A 127 -12.57 -4.72 -26.87
CA VAL A 127 -13.01 -5.84 -27.72
C VAL A 127 -12.52 -5.56 -29.15
N SER A 128 -11.62 -6.40 -29.69
CA SER A 128 -11.23 -6.35 -31.11
C SER A 128 -11.91 -7.47 -31.90
N SER A 129 -12.90 -7.11 -32.72
CA SER A 129 -13.53 -7.96 -33.72
C SER A 129 -12.55 -8.31 -34.84
N GLN A 130 -12.12 -9.57 -34.94
CA GLN A 130 -11.51 -10.11 -36.16
C GLN A 130 -12.56 -10.83 -37.01
N LYS A 131 -12.95 -10.18 -38.12
CA LYS A 131 -13.46 -10.87 -39.31
C LYS A 131 -12.38 -11.83 -39.83
N LYS A 132 -12.70 -13.11 -39.93
CA LYS A 132 -11.96 -14.06 -40.80
C LYS A 132 -12.94 -14.65 -41.80
N ASN A 133 -12.77 -14.22 -43.05
CA ASN A 133 -13.28 -14.92 -44.22
C ASN A 133 -12.56 -16.27 -44.32
N LEU A 134 -13.30 -17.36 -44.52
CA LEU A 134 -12.74 -18.59 -45.07
C LEU A 134 -13.84 -19.37 -45.83
N ARG A 135 -13.63 -19.42 -47.15
CA ARG A 135 -14.04 -20.41 -48.15
C ARG A 135 -15.49 -20.90 -48.24
#